data_AF-A0A2X2Y5E4-F1
#
_entry.id   AF-A0A2X2Y5E4-F1
#
_cell.length_a   1.000
_cell.length_b   1.000
_cell.length_c   1.000
_cell.angle_alpha   90.00
_cell.angle_beta   90.00
_cell.angle_gamma   90.00
#
_symmetry.space_group_name_H-M   'P 1'
#
loop_
_entity.id
_entity.type
_entity.pdbx_description
1 polymer ?
#
loop_
_entity_poly.entity_id
_entity_poly.type
_entity_poly.pdbx_seq_one_letter_code
_entity_poly.pdbx_strand_id
1 'polypeptide(L)'
;MNAKEFLDKEKTTYGNLYSELIFVLDDIEDLSEDSTLKERAYYKNIKILKKYNDLLDKLSREVPEKKSFLSFLNKSKENEIIKECEDFKKTYKDSLDKIFVCSKCMCVKCIRECGFNPCLSCNKTGKVNYCDKENTNLIVFKKLYKTTIQ
;
A
#
# COMPACT_ATOMS: atom_id res chain seq x y z
N MET A 1 15.80 14.23 -9.23
CA MET A 1 15.59 13.66 -7.90
C MET A 1 16.76 12.74 -7.61
N ASN A 2 17.51 13.00 -6.55
CA ASN A 2 18.61 12.11 -6.12
C ASN A 2 18.07 10.93 -5.29
N ALA A 3 18.91 9.93 -5.01
CA ALA A 3 18.49 8.74 -4.27
C ALA A 3 17.95 9.05 -2.87
N LYS A 4 18.51 10.05 -2.17
CA LYS A 4 18.05 10.48 -0.85
C LYS A 4 16.62 11.03 -0.90
N GLU A 5 16.38 12.01 -1.77
CA GLU A 5 15.05 12.60 -1.99
C GLU A 5 14.01 11.55 -2.40
N PHE A 6 14.42 10.60 -3.25
CA PHE A 6 13.57 9.49 -3.66
C PHE A 6 13.21 8.60 -2.47
N LEU A 7 14.19 8.15 -1.69
CA LEU A 7 13.97 7.28 -0.52
C LEU A 7 13.14 7.98 0.55
N ASP A 8 13.37 9.26 0.83
CA ASP A 8 12.58 10.04 1.79
C ASP A 8 11.10 10.10 1.38
N LYS A 9 10.83 10.30 0.08
CA LYS A 9 9.46 10.30 -0.46
C LYS A 9 8.80 8.92 -0.39
N GLU A 10 9.53 7.86 -0.72
CA GLU A 10 9.03 6.49 -0.65
C GLU A 10 8.75 6.09 0.81
N LYS A 11 9.65 6.40 1.74
CA LYS A 11 9.46 6.16 3.18
C LYS A 11 8.26 6.90 3.73
N THR A 12 8.10 8.16 3.37
CA THR A 12 6.91 8.93 3.77
C THR A 12 5.63 8.25 3.26
N THR A 13 5.62 7.83 2.00
CA THR A 13 4.43 7.24 1.38
C THR A 13 4.09 5.86 1.96
N TYR A 14 5.05 4.94 1.95
CA TYR A 14 4.83 3.54 2.29
C TYR A 14 4.98 3.25 3.79
N GLY A 15 5.73 4.09 4.53
CA GLY A 15 5.82 4.04 5.99
C GLY A 15 4.55 4.54 6.66
N ASN A 16 3.96 5.64 6.17
CA ASN A 16 2.65 6.10 6.66
C ASN A 16 1.57 5.06 6.38
N LEU A 17 1.50 4.55 5.14
CA LEU A 17 0.55 3.50 4.77
C LEU A 17 0.70 2.24 5.64
N TYR A 18 1.93 1.85 5.97
CA TYR A 18 2.18 0.70 6.82
C TYR A 18 1.68 0.95 8.24
N SER A 19 2.05 2.09 8.82
CA SER A 19 1.64 2.47 10.18
C SER A 19 0.12 2.56 10.32
N GLU A 20 -0.56 3.22 9.36
CA GLU A 20 -2.03 3.29 9.32
C GLU A 20 -2.68 1.90 9.33
N LEU A 21 -2.14 0.96 8.56
CA LEU A 21 -2.69 -0.39 8.48
C LEU A 21 -2.38 -1.24 9.70
N ILE A 22 -1.23 -1.04 10.35
CA ILE A 22 -0.93 -1.68 11.63
C ILE A 22 -1.92 -1.20 12.69
N PHE A 23 -2.16 0.11 12.81
CA PHE A 23 -3.19 0.62 13.74
C PHE A 23 -4.59 0.07 13.44
N VAL A 24 -4.96 -0.08 12.15
CA VAL A 24 -6.21 -0.73 11.77
C VAL A 24 -6.26 -2.17 12.28
N LEU A 25 -5.18 -2.93 12.14
CA LEU A 25 -5.12 -4.33 12.56
C LEU A 25 -5.17 -4.44 14.08
N ASP A 26 -4.37 -3.65 14.79
CA ASP A 26 -4.36 -3.60 16.26
C ASP A 26 -5.76 -3.28 16.81
N ASP A 27 -6.51 -2.38 16.17
CA ASP A 27 -7.87 -2.01 16.58
C ASP A 27 -8.90 -3.15 16.41
N ILE A 28 -8.68 -4.10 15.49
CA ILE A 28 -9.73 -5.06 15.08
C ILE A 28 -9.35 -6.53 15.22
N GLU A 29 -8.07 -6.88 15.33
CA GLU A 29 -7.59 -8.27 15.31
C GLU A 29 -8.12 -9.05 16.52
N ASP A 30 -7.99 -8.49 17.72
CA ASP A 30 -8.49 -9.05 18.99
C ASP A 30 -10.02 -9.13 19.06
N LEU A 31 -10.71 -8.36 18.23
CA LEU A 31 -12.18 -8.31 18.20
C LEU A 31 -12.78 -9.25 17.15
N SER A 32 -11.94 -9.97 16.40
CA SER A 32 -12.33 -10.70 15.21
C SER A 32 -12.23 -12.22 15.41
N GLU A 33 -13.02 -12.76 16.34
CA GLU A 33 -13.06 -14.22 16.61
C GLU A 33 -13.51 -15.07 15.41
N ASP A 34 -14.16 -14.48 14.39
CA ASP A 34 -14.83 -15.20 13.29
C ASP A 34 -14.34 -14.84 11.86
N SER A 35 -13.10 -14.37 11.71
CA SER A 35 -12.87 -13.27 10.79
C SER A 35 -12.45 -13.60 9.35
N THR A 36 -13.32 -13.22 8.42
CA THR A 36 -12.97 -12.85 7.03
C THR A 36 -11.90 -11.75 6.93
N LEU A 37 -11.41 -11.21 8.06
CA LEU A 37 -10.27 -10.29 8.17
C LEU A 37 -9.03 -10.84 7.45
N LYS A 38 -8.71 -12.14 7.68
CA LYS A 38 -7.57 -12.80 7.02
C LYS A 38 -7.71 -12.87 5.51
N GLU A 39 -8.93 -12.72 4.99
CA GLU A 39 -9.21 -12.73 3.57
C GLU A 39 -9.00 -11.37 2.90
N ARG A 40 -8.96 -10.29 3.68
CA ARG A 40 -8.86 -8.92 3.18
C ARG A 40 -7.52 -8.67 2.50
N ALA A 41 -7.57 -7.85 1.45
CA ALA A 41 -6.39 -7.56 0.64
C ALA A 41 -5.26 -6.91 1.47
N TYR A 42 -5.57 -5.99 2.39
CA TYR A 42 -4.53 -5.38 3.22
C TYR A 42 -3.92 -6.40 4.19
N TYR A 43 -4.70 -7.29 4.81
CA TYR A 43 -4.18 -8.32 5.71
C TYR A 43 -3.24 -9.28 4.97
N LYS A 44 -3.67 -9.80 3.81
CA LYS A 44 -2.86 -10.74 3.01
C LYS A 44 -1.53 -10.13 2.54
N ASN A 45 -1.53 -8.82 2.26
CA ASN A 45 -0.38 -8.16 1.62
C ASN A 45 0.43 -7.27 2.58
N ILE A 46 0.06 -7.14 3.85
CA ILE A 46 0.78 -6.29 4.83
C ILE A 46 2.25 -6.69 4.96
N LYS A 47 2.56 -7.99 4.84
CA LYS A 47 3.93 -8.51 4.86
C LYS A 47 4.77 -8.01 3.68
N ILE A 48 4.16 -7.77 2.51
CA ILE A 48 4.86 -7.21 1.34
C ILE A 48 5.19 -5.73 1.61
N LEU A 49 4.25 -5.00 2.20
CA LEU A 49 4.47 -3.61 2.58
C LEU A 49 5.57 -3.47 3.65
N LYS A 50 5.60 -4.37 4.64
CA LYS A 50 6.71 -4.44 5.61
C LYS A 50 8.05 -4.68 4.91
N LYS A 51 8.13 -5.68 4.03
CA LYS A 51 9.34 -5.98 3.25
C LYS A 51 9.85 -4.77 2.47
N TYR A 52 8.94 -3.95 1.93
CA TYR A 52 9.34 -2.74 1.23
C TYR A 52 9.92 -1.68 2.19
N ASN A 53 9.30 -1.46 3.35
CA ASN A 53 9.86 -0.54 4.35
C ASN A 53 11.23 -1.01 4.85
N ASP A 54 11.39 -2.32 5.11
CA ASP A 54 12.69 -2.90 5.49
C ASP A 54 13.76 -2.66 4.40
N LEU A 55 13.39 -2.78 3.11
CA LEU A 55 14.26 -2.48 1.97
C LEU A 55 14.64 -0.99 1.94
N LEU A 56 13.67 -0.09 2.11
CA LEU A 56 13.92 1.35 2.13
C LEU A 56 14.89 1.74 3.27
N ASP A 57 14.76 1.11 4.43
CA ASP A 57 15.66 1.32 5.56
C ASP A 57 17.08 0.83 5.30
N LYS A 58 17.20 -0.35 4.70
CA LYS A 58 18.49 -0.87 4.24
C LYS A 58 19.16 0.10 3.26
N LEU A 59 18.46 0.47 2.19
CA LEU A 59 19.00 1.32 1.13
C LEU A 59 19.34 2.73 1.60
N SER A 60 18.60 3.27 2.58
CA SER A 60 18.92 4.57 3.18
C SER A 60 20.29 4.62 3.86
N ARG A 61 20.76 3.48 4.39
CA ARG A 61 22.09 3.36 5.00
C ARG A 61 23.21 3.24 3.95
N GLU A 62 22.85 2.90 2.71
CA GLU A 62 23.78 2.73 1.59
C GLU A 62 23.93 4.01 0.73
N VAL A 63 23.16 5.07 1.02
CA VAL A 63 23.24 6.32 0.28
C VAL A 63 24.63 6.94 0.46
N PRO A 64 25.36 7.24 -0.62
CA PRO A 64 26.69 7.84 -0.52
C PRO A 64 26.66 9.20 0.21
N GLU A 65 27.63 9.44 1.08
CA GLU A 65 27.81 10.77 1.68
C GLU A 65 28.34 11.77 0.65
N LYS A 66 27.84 13.02 0.70
CA LYS A 66 28.16 14.11 -0.24
C LYS A 66 29.66 14.49 -0.34
N LYS A 67 30.54 13.96 0.51
CA LYS A 67 31.95 14.37 0.63
C LYS A 67 32.95 13.56 -0.20
N SER A 68 32.53 12.55 -0.96
CA SER A 68 33.48 11.71 -1.72
C SER A 68 33.90 12.34 -3.06
N PHE A 69 35.21 12.39 -3.30
CA PHE A 69 35.88 12.90 -4.51
C PHE A 69 35.56 12.11 -5.80
N LEU A 70 34.74 11.04 -5.71
CA LEU A 70 34.41 10.10 -6.80
C LEU A 70 32.95 10.25 -7.27
N SER A 71 32.60 11.43 -7.78
CA SER A 71 31.24 11.80 -8.22
C SER A 71 30.57 10.78 -9.17
N PHE A 72 31.33 10.15 -10.07
CA PHE A 72 30.79 9.15 -11.01
C PHE A 72 30.32 7.86 -10.30
N LEU A 73 31.09 7.35 -9.33
CA LEU A 73 30.72 6.16 -8.56
C LEU A 73 29.49 6.41 -7.68
N ASN A 74 29.40 7.60 -7.08
CA ASN A 74 28.23 8.00 -6.30
C ASN A 74 26.96 8.00 -7.16
N LYS A 75 27.02 8.55 -8.38
CA LYS A 75 25.88 8.56 -9.30
C LYS A 75 25.45 7.15 -9.75
N SER A 76 26.41 6.24 -9.99
CA SER A 76 26.08 4.83 -10.29
C SER A 76 25.33 4.19 -9.13
N LYS A 77 25.83 4.36 -7.91
CA LYS A 77 25.20 3.80 -6.71
C LYS A 77 23.82 4.40 -6.43
N GLU A 78 23.65 5.70 -6.64
CA GLU A 78 22.33 6.35 -6.54
C GLU A 78 21.32 5.75 -7.52
N ASN A 79 21.73 5.51 -8.77
CA ASN A 79 20.87 4.90 -9.78
C ASN A 79 20.53 3.44 -9.42
N GLU A 80 21.49 2.68 -8.89
CA GLU A 80 21.25 1.30 -8.42
C GLU A 80 20.23 1.25 -7.29
N ILE A 81 20.33 2.17 -6.31
CA ILE A 81 19.37 2.28 -5.20
C ILE A 81 17.95 2.56 -5.72
N ILE A 82 17.80 3.54 -6.62
CA ILE A 82 16.48 3.87 -7.19
C ILE A 82 15.94 2.67 -7.97
N LYS A 83 16.79 2.02 -8.77
CA LYS A 83 16.41 0.85 -9.55
C LYS A 83 15.94 -0.31 -8.68
N GLU A 84 16.62 -0.60 -7.56
CA GLU A 84 16.23 -1.69 -6.65
C GLU A 84 14.82 -1.45 -6.07
N CYS A 85 14.49 -0.21 -5.70
CA CYS A 85 13.14 0.17 -5.27
C CYS A 85 12.10 0.04 -6.39
N GLU A 86 12.43 0.49 -7.60
CA GLU A 86 11.55 0.38 -8.76
C GLU A 86 11.29 -1.08 -9.16
N ASP A 87 12.32 -1.93 -9.14
CA ASP A 87 12.23 -3.36 -9.43
C ASP A 87 11.39 -4.09 -8.37
N PHE A 88 11.52 -3.72 -7.09
CA PHE A 88 10.63 -4.23 -6.04
C PHE A 88 9.18 -3.84 -6.30
N LYS A 89 8.91 -2.55 -6.56
CA LYS A 89 7.55 -2.06 -6.84
C LYS A 89 6.95 -2.69 -8.09
N LYS A 90 7.77 -2.95 -9.11
CA LYS A 90 7.35 -3.65 -10.33
C LYS A 90 6.96 -5.09 -10.03
N THR A 91 7.80 -5.81 -9.28
CA THR A 91 7.55 -7.20 -8.86
C THR A 91 6.25 -7.34 -8.07
N TYR A 92 5.99 -6.40 -7.15
CA TYR A 92 4.83 -6.46 -6.26
C TYR A 92 3.71 -5.49 -6.61
N LYS A 93 3.69 -4.99 -7.84
CA LYS A 93 2.80 -3.90 -8.28
C LYS A 93 1.34 -4.13 -7.91
N ASP A 94 0.82 -5.30 -8.27
CA ASP A 94 -0.59 -5.63 -8.04
C ASP A 94 -0.94 -5.70 -6.54
N SER A 95 -0.01 -6.13 -5.71
CA SER A 95 -0.20 -6.19 -4.25
C SER A 95 -0.18 -4.79 -3.65
N LEU A 96 0.81 -3.97 -4.02
CA LEU A 96 0.92 -2.59 -3.55
C LEU A 96 -0.26 -1.73 -4.00
N ASP A 97 -0.71 -1.87 -5.25
CA ASP A 97 -1.89 -1.18 -5.76
C ASP A 97 -3.16 -1.56 -4.99
N LYS A 98 -3.36 -2.86 -4.72
CA LYS A 98 -4.50 -3.35 -3.93
C LYS A 98 -4.46 -2.79 -2.51
N ILE A 99 -3.32 -2.83 -1.84
CA ILE A 99 -3.18 -2.29 -0.48
C ILE A 99 -3.52 -0.79 -0.47
N PHE A 100 -2.96 -0.02 -1.40
CA PHE A 100 -3.15 1.44 -1.42
C PHE A 100 -4.61 1.84 -1.67
N VAL A 101 -5.37 1.04 -2.42
CA VAL A 101 -6.79 1.25 -2.62
C VAL A 101 -7.59 0.81 -1.39
N CYS A 102 -7.28 -0.36 -0.84
CA CYS A 102 -8.05 -0.94 0.24
C CYS A 102 -7.78 -0.34 1.61
N SER A 103 -6.62 0.27 1.84
CA SER A 103 -6.37 1.08 3.05
C SER A 103 -7.32 2.28 3.14
N LYS A 104 -7.80 2.78 2.00
CA LYS A 104 -8.71 3.93 1.92
C LYS A 104 -10.18 3.52 1.87
N CYS A 105 -10.49 2.23 2.04
CA CYS A 105 -11.85 1.72 2.02
C CYS A 105 -12.59 2.16 3.28
N MET A 106 -13.84 2.63 3.16
CA MET A 106 -14.68 2.99 4.31
C MET A 106 -14.81 1.82 5.30
N CYS A 107 -14.77 0.60 4.77
CA CYS A 107 -14.94 -0.61 5.56
C CYS A 107 -13.61 -1.21 6.07
N VAL A 108 -12.48 -0.48 5.97
CA VAL A 108 -11.16 -1.00 6.34
C VAL A 108 -11.09 -1.48 7.80
N LYS A 109 -11.83 -0.84 8.72
CA LYS A 109 -11.96 -1.20 10.14
C LYS A 109 -13.23 -1.99 10.49
N CYS A 110 -13.97 -2.54 9.52
CA CYS A 110 -15.15 -3.35 9.85
C CYS A 110 -14.70 -4.61 10.61
N ILE A 111 -15.34 -4.96 11.72
CA ILE A 111 -14.96 -6.14 12.52
C ILE A 111 -15.85 -7.35 12.18
N ARG A 112 -17.13 -7.09 11.86
CA ARG A 112 -18.12 -8.13 11.57
C ARG A 112 -18.19 -8.45 10.09
N GLU A 113 -18.61 -9.66 9.79
CA GLU A 113 -19.11 -10.00 8.47
C GLU A 113 -20.27 -9.07 8.13
N CYS A 114 -20.21 -8.46 6.96
CA CYS A 114 -21.20 -7.51 6.48
C CYS A 114 -21.96 -8.19 5.36
N GLY A 115 -23.30 -8.16 5.39
CA GLY A 115 -24.12 -8.79 4.36
C GLY A 115 -23.83 -8.32 2.93
N PHE A 116 -23.17 -7.16 2.78
CA PHE A 116 -22.73 -6.61 1.50
C PHE A 116 -21.34 -7.11 1.03
N ASN A 117 -20.60 -7.85 1.87
CA ASN A 117 -19.19 -8.24 1.68
C ASN A 117 -18.24 -7.16 1.11
N PRO A 118 -18.36 -5.88 1.51
CA PRO A 118 -17.74 -4.76 0.81
C PRO A 118 -16.20 -4.76 0.93
N CYS A 119 -15.66 -5.21 2.07
CA CYS A 119 -14.21 -5.30 2.28
C CYS A 119 -13.56 -6.37 1.41
N LEU A 120 -14.26 -7.48 1.19
CA LEU A 120 -13.79 -8.59 0.37
C LEU A 120 -13.83 -8.23 -1.11
N SER A 121 -14.78 -7.37 -1.52
CA SER A 121 -14.86 -6.84 -2.87
C SER A 121 -13.80 -5.77 -3.18
N CYS A 122 -13.09 -5.25 -2.17
CA CYS A 122 -12.05 -4.25 -2.39
C CYS A 122 -10.87 -4.85 -3.18
N ASN A 123 -10.47 -4.15 -4.24
CA ASN A 123 -9.41 -4.59 -5.14
C ASN A 123 -8.64 -3.38 -5.71
N LYS A 124 -7.73 -3.61 -6.68
CA LYS A 124 -6.90 -2.53 -7.24
C LYS A 124 -7.67 -1.45 -8.01
N THR A 125 -8.91 -1.74 -8.44
CA THR A 125 -9.74 -0.81 -9.20
C THR A 125 -10.88 -0.22 -8.41
N GLY A 126 -11.36 -0.87 -7.35
CA GLY A 126 -12.55 -0.43 -6.62
C GLY A 126 -12.43 -0.53 -5.11
N LYS A 127 -13.04 0.43 -4.42
CA LYS A 127 -13.21 0.43 -2.96
C LYS A 127 -14.59 0.92 -2.60
N VAL A 128 -15.04 0.56 -1.40
CA VAL A 128 -16.27 1.09 -0.83
C VAL A 128 -16.00 2.48 -0.29
N ASN A 129 -16.75 3.45 -0.79
CA ASN A 129 -16.62 4.85 -0.41
C ASN A 129 -17.71 5.27 0.59
N TYR A 130 -18.83 4.54 0.61
CA TYR A 130 -19.91 4.72 1.57
C TYR A 130 -20.54 3.36 1.91
N CYS A 131 -20.92 3.16 3.17
CA CYS A 131 -21.69 2.02 3.63
C CYS A 131 -22.41 2.39 4.93
N ASP A 132 -23.73 2.22 4.98
CA ASP A 132 -24.54 2.44 6.19
C ASP A 132 -24.61 1.21 7.10
N LYS A 133 -23.99 0.10 6.69
CA LYS A 133 -23.96 -1.21 7.36
C LYS A 133 -25.30 -1.93 7.47
N GLU A 134 -26.37 -1.34 6.95
CA GLU A 134 -27.74 -1.84 7.10
C GLU A 134 -28.39 -2.09 5.74
N ASN A 135 -28.41 -1.09 4.86
CA ASN A 135 -29.26 -1.07 3.67
C ASN A 135 -28.51 -0.76 2.38
N THR A 136 -27.37 -0.07 2.41
CA THR A 136 -26.71 0.42 1.19
C THR A 136 -25.18 0.50 1.32
N ASN A 137 -24.50 0.19 0.21
CA ASN A 137 -23.10 0.54 -0.02
C ASN A 137 -22.90 1.22 -1.39
N LEU A 138 -21.84 2.02 -1.50
CA LEU A 138 -21.39 2.63 -2.75
C LEU A 138 -19.95 2.23 -3.02
N ILE A 139 -19.73 1.54 -4.14
CA ILE A 139 -18.40 1.16 -4.60
C ILE A 139 -17.99 2.09 -5.74
N VAL A 140 -16.83 2.74 -5.59
CA VAL A 140 -16.26 3.62 -6.62
C VAL A 140 -15.11 2.89 -7.31
N PHE A 141 -15.17 2.82 -8.65
CA PHE A 141 -14.13 2.23 -9.48
C PHE A 141 -13.28 3.30 -10.18
N LYS A 142 -11.96 3.12 -10.21
CA LYS A 142 -10.96 4.03 -10.82
C LYS A 142 -11.14 4.25 -12.34
N LYS A 143 -11.93 3.42 -13.04
CA LYS A 143 -12.21 3.55 -14.47
C LYS A 143 -13.69 3.32 -14.76
N LEU A 144 -14.49 4.37 -14.69
CA LEU A 144 -15.78 4.45 -15.38
C LEU A 144 -15.69 5.53 -16.47
N TYR A 145 -15.00 5.19 -17.58
CA TYR A 145 -15.29 5.77 -18.89
C TYR A 145 -15.45 4.62 -19.87
N LYS A 146 -16.71 4.21 -20.08
CA LYS A 146 -17.16 3.61 -21.34
C LYS A 146 -18.67 3.83 -21.45
N THR A 147 -19.03 5.02 -21.91
CA THR A 147 -20.38 5.28 -22.42
C THR A 147 -20.38 4.78 -23.85
N THR A 148 -20.89 3.57 -24.09
CA THR A 148 -21.42 3.21 -25.41
C THR A 148 -22.93 3.36 -25.28
N ILE A 149 -23.46 4.49 -25.73
CA ILE A 149 -24.89 4.62 -26.06
C ILE A 149 -25.03 4.08 -27.49
N GLN A 150 -26.07 3.27 -27.71
CA GLN A 150 -26.41 2.62 -28.98
C GLN A 150 -26.56 3.61 -30.13
#